data_AF-A0A1G8BZ16-F1
#
_entry.id   AF-A0A1G8BZ16-F1
#
_cell.length_a   1.000
_cell.length_b   1.000
_cell.length_c   1.000
_cell.angle_alpha   90.00
_cell.angle_beta   90.00
_cell.angle_gamma   90.00
#
_symmetry.space_group_name_H-M   'P 1'
#
loop_
_entity.id
_entity.type
_entity.pdbx_description
1 polymer ?
#
loop_
_entity_poly.entity_id
_entity_poly.type
_entity_poly.pdbx_seq_one_letter_code
_entity_poly.pdbx_strand_id
1 'polypeptide(L)'
;MTTTSPSPAPADDRIVVRYNTNVDMSRGKMAAHVAHAVLTAAGVHPGGPIIVLGGKPRDIEQMTTVMHDEGRTELEPGTLTTGTDFVFASRARREQATRDLMQIVATTDDPTIASRISAAVELLGA
;
A
#
# COMPACT_ATOMS: atom_id res chain seq x y z
N MET A 1 2.55 14.88 11.29
CA MET A 1 3.54 13.95 10.71
C MET A 1 3.74 12.82 11.70
N THR A 2 3.21 11.64 11.40
CA THR A 2 3.33 10.46 12.25
C THR A 2 4.58 9.70 11.81
N THR A 3 5.68 9.83 12.55
CA THR A 3 6.88 9.03 12.35
C THR A 3 6.61 7.65 12.94
N THR A 4 6.09 6.73 12.14
CA THR A 4 5.92 5.33 12.56
C THR A 4 7.26 4.63 12.41
N SER A 5 8.06 4.57 13.48
CA SER A 5 9.17 3.62 13.55
C SER A 5 8.58 2.20 13.66
N PRO A 6 8.98 1.26 12.79
CA PRO A 6 8.50 -0.11 12.90
C PRO A 6 9.01 -0.73 14.21
N SER A 7 8.10 -1.30 15.00
CA SER A 7 8.46 -2.16 16.14
C SER A 7 9.35 -3.31 15.65
N PRO A 8 10.41 -3.70 16.37
CA PRO A 8 11.26 -4.80 15.94
C PRO A 8 10.42 -6.07 15.85
N ALA A 9 10.27 -6.60 14.64
CA ALA A 9 9.74 -7.95 14.44
C ALA A 9 10.66 -8.96 15.13
N PRO A 10 10.14 -10.12 15.58
CA PRO A 10 10.96 -11.22 16.08
C PRO A 10 12.11 -11.52 15.10
N ALA A 11 13.29 -11.85 15.61
CA ALA A 11 14.52 -11.99 14.82
C ALA A 11 14.44 -13.03 13.68
N ASP A 12 13.43 -13.90 13.70
CA ASP A 12 13.18 -14.93 12.68
C ASP A 12 12.25 -14.48 11.53
N ASP A 13 11.51 -13.38 11.70
CA ASP A 13 10.59 -12.88 10.69
C ASP A 13 11.35 -12.03 9.66
N ARG A 14 11.52 -12.58 8.46
CA ARG A 14 12.16 -11.88 7.35
C ARG A 14 11.36 -12.04 6.06
N ILE A 15 11.34 -10.97 5.28
CA ILE A 15 10.82 -10.99 3.91
C ILE A 15 12.00 -11.26 2.97
N VAL A 16 11.98 -12.43 2.31
CA VAL A 16 12.99 -12.78 1.30
C VAL A 16 12.44 -12.50 -0.08
N VAL A 17 13.09 -11.62 -0.83
CA VAL A 17 12.74 -11.33 -2.23
C VAL A 17 13.87 -11.75 -3.14
N ARG A 18 13.56 -12.57 -4.15
CA ARG A 18 14.46 -12.92 -5.25
C ARG A 18 13.89 -12.36 -6.53
N TYR A 19 14.69 -11.62 -7.30
CA TYR A 19 14.32 -11.16 -8.64
C TYR A 19 15.03 -12.01 -9.70
N ASN A 20 14.45 -12.10 -10.89
CA ASN A 20 15.02 -12.87 -11.99
C ASN A 20 16.17 -12.07 -12.63
N THR A 21 17.40 -12.56 -12.46
CA THR A 21 18.61 -11.93 -13.02
C THR A 21 18.79 -12.18 -14.52
N ASN A 22 18.03 -13.10 -15.12
CA ASN A 22 18.08 -13.38 -16.56
C ASN A 22 17.21 -12.43 -17.39
N VAL A 23 16.53 -11.47 -16.74
CA VAL A 23 15.70 -10.46 -17.39
C VAL A 23 16.32 -9.10 -17.15
N ASP A 24 16.64 -8.40 -18.22
CA ASP A 24 17.13 -7.02 -18.13
C ASP A 24 16.00 -6.09 -17.70
N MET A 25 16.24 -5.30 -16.65
CA MET A 25 15.28 -4.36 -16.09
C MET A 25 15.99 -3.16 -15.48
N SER A 26 15.40 -1.98 -15.64
CA SER A 26 15.88 -0.79 -14.95
C SER A 26 15.74 -0.95 -13.43
N ARG A 27 16.60 -0.27 -12.67
CA ARG A 27 16.56 -0.28 -11.20
C ARG A 27 15.20 0.13 -10.65
N GLY A 28 14.54 1.13 -11.26
CA GLY A 28 13.19 1.55 -10.89
C GLY A 28 12.15 0.46 -11.15
N LYS A 29 12.22 -0.25 -12.28
CA LYS A 29 11.31 -1.36 -12.58
C LYS A 29 11.51 -2.54 -11.63
N MET A 30 12.76 -2.86 -11.31
CA MET A 30 13.10 -3.87 -10.31
C MET A 30 12.52 -3.51 -8.94
N ALA A 31 12.75 -2.28 -8.47
CA ALA A 31 12.19 -1.80 -7.20
C ALA A 31 10.66 -1.85 -7.16
N ALA A 32 9.99 -1.46 -8.26
CA ALA A 32 8.53 -1.56 -8.37
C ALA A 32 8.05 -3.02 -8.28
N HIS A 33 8.70 -3.95 -8.97
CA HIS A 33 8.38 -5.39 -8.90
C HIS A 33 8.59 -5.97 -7.49
N VAL A 34 9.67 -5.57 -6.81
CA VAL A 34 9.91 -5.95 -5.42
C VAL A 34 8.79 -5.44 -4.52
N ALA A 35 8.40 -4.16 -4.64
CA ALA A 35 7.28 -3.61 -3.87
C ALA A 35 5.95 -4.33 -4.17
N HIS A 36 5.66 -4.62 -5.44
CA HIS A 36 4.50 -5.41 -5.86
C HIS A 36 4.48 -6.78 -5.16
N ALA A 37 5.60 -7.52 -5.20
CA ALA A 37 5.71 -8.84 -4.59
C ALA A 37 5.52 -8.78 -3.07
N VAL A 38 6.17 -7.84 -2.38
CA VAL A 38 6.11 -7.69 -0.92
C VAL A 38 4.71 -7.31 -0.46
N LEU A 39 4.08 -6.30 -1.07
CA LEU A 39 2.74 -5.86 -0.68
C LEU A 39 1.67 -6.92 -0.99
N THR A 40 1.86 -7.70 -2.07
CA THR A 40 0.97 -8.81 -2.40
C THR A 40 1.10 -9.93 -1.37
N ALA A 41 2.33 -10.32 -1.00
CA ALA A 41 2.58 -11.33 0.03
C ALA A 41 2.03 -10.92 1.40
N ALA A 42 2.07 -9.62 1.72
CA ALA A 42 1.51 -9.06 2.94
C ALA A 42 -0.03 -8.86 2.90
N GLY A 43 -0.70 -9.14 1.78
CA GLY A 43 -2.15 -8.99 1.62
C GLY A 43 -2.64 -7.53 1.58
N VAL A 44 -1.74 -6.55 1.46
CA VAL A 44 -2.05 -5.11 1.51
C VAL A 44 -1.82 -4.42 0.16
N HIS A 45 -1.70 -5.18 -0.92
CA HIS A 45 -1.43 -4.65 -2.24
C HIS A 45 -2.56 -3.73 -2.74
N PRO A 46 -2.26 -2.50 -3.23
CA PRO A 46 -3.27 -1.52 -3.58
C PRO A 46 -4.10 -1.87 -4.84
N GLY A 47 -3.67 -2.87 -5.61
CA GLY A 47 -4.27 -3.30 -6.88
C GLY A 47 -3.99 -2.37 -8.06
N GLY A 48 -3.41 -1.19 -7.80
CA GLY A 48 -2.97 -0.24 -8.82
C GLY A 48 -1.47 -0.38 -9.15
N PRO A 49 -0.98 0.39 -10.14
CA PRO A 49 0.44 0.41 -10.50
C PRO A 49 1.28 1.02 -9.37
N ILE A 50 2.43 0.42 -9.10
CA ILE A 50 3.48 1.01 -8.26
C ILE A 50 4.54 1.63 -9.18
N ILE A 51 4.81 2.91 -8.99
CA ILE A 51 5.74 3.68 -9.83
C ILE A 51 6.90 4.13 -8.94
N VAL A 52 8.12 3.74 -9.31
CA VAL A 52 9.35 4.12 -8.59
C VAL A 52 10.16 5.07 -9.46
N LEU A 53 10.35 6.30 -8.97
CA LEU A 53 11.07 7.38 -9.64
C LEU A 53 12.16 7.92 -8.72
N GLY A 54 13.25 8.42 -9.31
CA GLY A 54 14.19 9.26 -8.57
C GLY A 54 13.56 10.62 -8.27
N GLY A 55 13.78 11.14 -7.07
CA GLY A 55 13.29 12.46 -6.64
C GLY A 55 14.40 13.28 -5.98
N LYS A 56 14.26 14.62 -5.98
CA LYS A 56 15.15 15.47 -5.18
C LYS A 56 14.69 15.43 -3.72
N PRO A 57 15.60 15.63 -2.75
CA PRO A 57 15.27 15.66 -1.32
C PRO A 57 14.03 16.51 -1.00
N ARG A 58 14.00 17.76 -1.50
CA ARG A 58 12.87 18.68 -1.29
C ARG A 58 11.53 18.16 -1.81
N ASP A 59 11.55 17.35 -2.87
CA ASP A 59 10.33 16.81 -3.48
C ASP A 59 9.85 15.61 -2.65
N ILE A 60 10.79 14.81 -2.11
CA ILE A 60 10.53 13.70 -1.19
C ILE A 60 9.95 14.19 0.14
N GLU A 61 10.51 15.26 0.72
CA GLU A 61 10.08 15.84 2.00
C GLU A 61 8.62 16.32 2.00
N GLN A 62 8.08 16.63 0.82
CA GLN A 62 6.70 17.09 0.65
C GLN A 62 5.69 15.95 0.50
N MET A 63 6.17 14.70 0.40
CA MET A 63 5.31 13.53 0.25
C MET A 63 4.64 13.15 1.59
N THR A 64 3.55 12.39 1.48
CA THR A 64 2.72 11.95 2.60
C THR A 64 3.49 11.11 3.60
N THR A 65 4.27 10.14 3.11
CA THR A 65 5.12 9.29 3.93
C THR A 65 6.57 9.49 3.51
N VAL A 66 7.43 9.74 4.49
CA VAL A 66 8.87 9.97 4.28
C VAL A 66 9.65 8.99 5.15
N MET A 67 10.65 8.34 4.54
CA MET A 67 11.53 7.38 5.20
C MET A 67 12.93 7.96 5.35
N HIS A 68 13.47 7.77 6.53
CA HIS A 68 14.88 8.01 6.85
C HIS A 68 15.52 6.68 7.23
N ASP A 69 16.74 6.43 6.77
CA ASP A 69 17.48 5.23 7.16
C ASP A 69 17.87 5.31 8.65
N GLU A 70 17.67 4.23 9.41
CA GLU A 70 18.06 4.17 10.83
C GLU A 70 19.57 3.89 11.02
N GLY A 71 20.36 3.81 9.95
CA GLY A 71 21.79 3.50 10.00
C GLY A 71 22.07 2.01 10.16
N ARG A 72 21.19 1.15 9.64
CA ARG A 72 21.40 -0.32 9.61
C ARG A 72 22.13 -0.78 8.34
N THR A 73 22.57 0.18 7.52
CA THR A 73 23.14 0.00 6.19
C THR A 73 24.32 0.97 5.97
N GLU A 74 24.78 1.08 4.73
CA GLU A 74 25.88 1.94 4.25
C GLU A 74 25.65 3.46 4.36
N LEU A 75 24.51 3.90 4.88
CA LEU A 75 24.15 5.32 5.01
C LEU A 75 24.24 5.79 6.46
N GLU A 76 24.56 7.07 6.64
CA GLU A 76 24.52 7.70 7.96
C GLU A 76 23.10 7.64 8.55
N PRO A 77 22.95 7.36 9.86
CA PRO A 77 21.64 7.38 10.51
C PRO A 77 20.91 8.71 10.30
N GLY A 78 19.62 8.63 9.98
CA GLY A 78 18.79 9.80 9.68
C GLY A 78 18.87 10.30 8.25
N THR A 79 19.58 9.60 7.35
CA THR A 79 19.62 9.98 5.93
C THR A 79 18.23 9.84 5.28
N LEU A 80 17.75 10.91 4.64
CA LEU A 80 16.53 10.90 3.84
C LEU A 80 16.72 9.99 2.60
N THR A 81 15.91 8.95 2.46
CA THR A 81 16.09 7.95 1.39
C THR A 81 14.95 7.93 0.38
N THR A 82 13.69 7.86 0.86
CA THR A 82 12.54 7.71 -0.03
C THR A 82 11.31 8.37 0.56
N GLY A 83 10.38 8.74 -0.31
CA GLY A 83 9.03 9.16 0.07
C GLY A 83 8.01 8.45 -0.79
N THR A 84 6.75 8.52 -0.38
CA THR A 84 5.64 7.98 -1.16
C THR A 84 4.36 8.76 -0.88
N ASP A 85 3.63 9.01 -1.96
CA ASP A 85 2.23 9.39 -1.95
C ASP A 85 1.38 8.24 -2.44
N PHE A 86 0.18 8.11 -1.89
CA PHE A 86 -0.78 7.09 -2.29
C PHE A 86 -2.08 7.75 -2.70
N VAL A 87 -2.43 7.69 -3.99
CA VAL A 87 -3.74 8.12 -4.48
C VAL A 87 -4.63 6.89 -4.62
N PHE A 88 -5.38 6.55 -3.56
CA PHE A 88 -6.34 5.45 -3.63
C PHE A 88 -7.65 5.90 -4.29
N ALA A 89 -7.65 6.09 -5.61
CA ALA A 89 -8.91 6.26 -6.34
C ALA A 89 -9.83 5.04 -6.18
N SER A 90 -9.26 3.83 -6.01
CA SER A 90 -9.99 2.57 -5.83
C SER A 90 -10.54 2.38 -4.41
N ARG A 91 -9.78 2.70 -3.36
CA ARG A 91 -10.26 2.60 -1.96
C ARG A 91 -11.34 3.63 -1.67
N ALA A 92 -11.12 4.89 -2.05
CA ALA A 92 -12.14 5.93 -1.89
C ALA A 92 -13.43 5.59 -2.67
N ARG A 93 -13.29 5.01 -3.87
CA ARG A 93 -14.44 4.52 -4.65
C ARG A 93 -15.11 3.30 -4.02
N ARG A 94 -14.37 2.36 -3.43
CA ARG A 94 -14.93 1.21 -2.67
C ARG A 94 -15.63 1.67 -1.39
N GLU A 95 -15.02 2.60 -0.64
CA GLU A 95 -15.62 3.19 0.56
C GLU A 95 -16.88 3.97 0.22
N GLN A 96 -16.87 4.72 -0.89
CA GLN A 96 -18.07 5.40 -1.40
C GLN A 96 -19.14 4.39 -1.83
N ALA A 97 -18.78 3.37 -2.62
CA ALA A 97 -19.73 2.33 -3.04
C ALA A 97 -20.30 1.56 -1.83
N THR A 98 -19.48 1.29 -0.82
CA THR A 98 -19.93 0.64 0.43
C THR A 98 -20.90 1.53 1.19
N ARG A 99 -20.64 2.84 1.29
CA ARG A 99 -21.57 3.81 1.89
C ARG A 99 -22.89 3.88 1.13
N ASP A 100 -22.83 3.95 -0.19
CA ASP A 100 -24.02 4.02 -1.05
C ASP A 100 -24.89 2.74 -0.91
N LEU A 101 -24.25 1.55 -0.88
CA LEU A 101 -24.94 0.28 -0.67
C LEU A 101 -25.55 0.16 0.73
N MET A 102 -24.85 0.58 1.78
CA MET A 102 -25.40 0.62 3.14
C MET A 102 -26.59 1.58 3.27
N GLN A 103 -26.56 2.71 2.55
CA GLN A 103 -27.71 3.61 2.49
C GLN A 103 -28.92 2.93 1.82
N ILE A 104 -28.70 2.16 0.74
CA ILE A 104 -29.78 1.39 0.09
C ILE A 104 -30.37 0.36 1.06
N VAL A 105 -29.53 -0.38 1.80
CA VAL A 105 -29.98 -1.34 2.83
C VAL A 105 -30.85 -0.64 3.89
N ALA A 106 -30.46 0.56 4.33
CA ALA A 106 -31.20 1.30 5.34
C ALA A 106 -32.58 1.81 4.86
N THR A 107 -32.78 1.93 3.54
CA THR A 107 -34.00 2.49 2.94
C THR A 107 -34.89 1.48 2.23
N THR A 108 -34.46 0.22 2.12
CA THR A 108 -35.22 -0.81 1.41
C THR A 108 -36.19 -1.53 2.36
N ASP A 109 -37.44 -1.68 1.94
CA ASP A 109 -38.46 -2.44 2.67
C ASP A 109 -38.40 -3.96 2.36
N ASP A 110 -37.58 -4.38 1.38
CA ASP A 110 -37.43 -5.78 0.99
C ASP A 110 -36.26 -6.46 1.74
N PRO A 111 -36.54 -7.38 2.68
CA PRO A 111 -35.49 -8.04 3.47
C PRO A 111 -34.58 -8.95 2.63
N THR A 112 -35.05 -9.42 1.48
CA THR A 112 -34.24 -10.25 0.56
C THR A 112 -33.20 -9.38 -0.15
N ILE A 113 -33.60 -8.18 -0.57
CA ILE A 113 -32.68 -7.20 -1.19
C ILE A 113 -31.66 -6.73 -0.15
N ALA A 114 -32.10 -6.39 1.06
CA ALA A 114 -31.21 -6.00 2.17
C ALA A 114 -30.14 -7.08 2.44
N SER A 115 -30.56 -8.34 2.58
CA SER A 115 -29.66 -9.47 2.85
C SER A 115 -28.61 -9.66 1.73
N ARG A 116 -29.02 -9.59 0.45
CA ARG A 116 -28.11 -9.74 -0.68
C ARG A 116 -27.09 -8.60 -0.78
N ILE A 117 -27.50 -7.37 -0.46
CA ILE A 117 -26.60 -6.21 -0.49
C ILE A 117 -25.61 -6.27 0.67
N SER A 118 -26.04 -6.64 1.88
CA SER A 118 -25.14 -6.82 3.02
C SER A 118 -24.06 -7.87 2.73
N ALA A 119 -24.42 -9.00 2.13
CA ALA A 119 -23.44 -10.01 1.70
C ALA A 119 -22.44 -9.46 0.65
N ALA A 120 -22.89 -8.61 -0.27
CA ALA A 120 -22.02 -7.96 -1.25
C ALA A 120 -21.08 -6.93 -0.61
N VAL A 121 -21.53 -6.21 0.43
CA VAL A 121 -20.69 -5.27 1.20
C VAL A 121 -19.60 -6.00 1.98
N GLU A 122 -19.91 -7.14 2.60
CA GLU A 122 -18.91 -7.98 3.27
C GLU A 122 -17.81 -8.44 2.30
N LEU A 123 -18.18 -8.81 1.07
CA LEU A 123 -17.23 -9.18 0.01
C LEU A 123 -16.38 -8.01 -0.50
N LEU A 124 -16.83 -6.76 -0.33
CA LEU A 124 -16.07 -5.56 -0.70
C LEU A 124 -15.10 -5.09 0.41
N GLY A 125 -15.32 -5.53 1.65
CA GLY A 125 -14.53 -5.17 2.83
C GLY A 125 -13.49 -6.21 3.29
N ALA A 126 -13.47 -7.40 2.68
CA ALA A 126 -12.50 -8.49 2.94
C ALA A 126 -11.24 -8.40 2.07
#